data_AF-A0A2A4TD49-F1
#
_entry.id   AF-A0A2A4TD49-F1
#
_cell.length_a   1.000
_cell.length_b   1.000
_cell.length_c   1.000
_cell.angle_alpha   90.00
_cell.angle_beta   90.00
_cell.angle_gamma   90.00
#
_symmetry.space_group_name_H-M   'P 1'
#
loop_
_entity.id
_entity.type
_entity.pdbx_description
1 polymer ?
#
loop_
_entity_poly.entity_id
_entity_poly.type
_entity_poly.pdbx_seq_one_letter_code
_entity_poly.pdbx_strand_id
1 'polypeptide(L)'
;MLIGLLGLPASAAEQPLDFSAIELEGRVRKAHNRVRRARYSLRKAKASGDASALRDAQDRLSMAKRGRQRARESLRAAVKKGAVSPGYLESKRGVKKALNDIRRARRALRKAQKRGNDEAAAKASSRMLGAKRRLKKERAKMRRTLLKGRRKKKKSGRKRGKRQR
;
A
#
# COMPACT_ATOMS: atom_id res chain seq x y z
N MET A 1 -22.40 -5.06 -51.72
CA MET A 1 -21.94 -6.10 -50.77
C MET A 1 -20.63 -5.59 -50.16
N LEU A 2 -20.62 -5.15 -48.89
CA LEU A 2 -20.19 -5.91 -47.69
C LEU A 2 -18.68 -6.27 -47.80
N ILE A 3 -17.73 -5.91 -46.92
CA ILE A 3 -17.73 -5.45 -45.52
C ILE A 3 -16.43 -4.65 -45.28
N GLY A 4 -16.54 -3.45 -44.69
CA GLY A 4 -15.40 -2.73 -44.13
C GLY A 4 -14.86 -3.46 -42.91
N LEU A 5 -13.59 -3.87 -42.95
CA LEU A 5 -12.88 -4.40 -41.79
C LEU A 5 -12.62 -3.24 -40.82
N LEU A 6 -13.55 -3.10 -39.86
CA LEU A 6 -13.43 -2.24 -38.69
C LEU A 6 -12.08 -2.50 -38.00
N GLY A 7 -11.15 -1.57 -38.20
CA GLY A 7 -10.00 -1.40 -37.32
C GLY A 7 -10.52 -1.25 -35.90
N LEU A 8 -10.20 -2.24 -35.05
CA LEU A 8 -10.41 -2.15 -33.62
C LEU A 8 -9.90 -0.79 -33.14
N PRO A 9 -10.68 0.02 -32.41
CA PRO A 9 -10.08 1.14 -31.71
C PRO A 9 -9.09 0.56 -30.71
N ALA A 10 -7.80 0.76 -30.99
CA ALA A 10 -6.72 0.64 -30.03
C ALA A 10 -6.89 1.71 -28.93
N SER A 11 -8.00 1.65 -28.20
CA SER A 11 -8.28 2.45 -27.02
C SER A 11 -8.23 1.56 -25.78
N ALA A 12 -7.18 0.75 -25.71
CA ALA A 12 -6.51 0.49 -24.45
C ALA A 12 -5.17 1.24 -24.53
N ALA A 13 -5.26 2.56 -24.72
CA ALA A 13 -4.18 3.44 -24.33
C ALA A 13 -3.90 3.12 -22.86
N GLU A 14 -2.89 2.29 -22.63
CA GLU A 14 -2.25 2.14 -21.33
C GLU A 14 -1.84 3.55 -20.95
N GLN A 15 -2.72 4.25 -20.23
CA GLN A 15 -2.36 5.53 -19.66
C GLN A 15 -1.07 5.27 -18.89
N PRO A 16 0.02 6.01 -19.16
CA PRO A 16 1.24 5.84 -18.40
C PRO A 16 0.84 6.00 -16.94
N LEU A 17 1.07 4.96 -16.14
CA LEU A 17 0.76 4.95 -14.71
C LEU A 17 1.64 6.02 -14.04
N ASP A 18 1.19 7.27 -14.13
CA ASP A 18 1.91 8.46 -13.69
C ASP A 18 1.70 8.69 -12.17
N PHE A 19 1.52 7.58 -11.44
CA PHE A 19 1.20 7.54 -10.02
C PHE A 19 2.46 7.33 -9.20
N SER A 20 2.61 8.11 -8.14
CA SER A 20 3.69 7.86 -7.17
C SER A 20 3.44 6.53 -6.44
N ALA A 21 4.50 5.85 -6.02
CA ALA A 21 4.39 4.59 -5.27
C ALA A 21 3.47 4.68 -4.02
N ILE A 22 3.36 5.87 -3.43
CA ILE A 22 2.46 6.17 -2.30
C ILE A 22 1.00 6.06 -2.71
N GLU A 23 0.63 6.57 -3.89
CA GLU A 23 -0.77 6.58 -4.35
C GLU A 23 -1.23 5.17 -4.67
N LEU A 24 -0.39 4.38 -5.33
CA LEU A 24 -0.68 2.98 -5.61
C LEU A 24 -0.82 2.17 -4.32
N GLU A 25 0.05 2.40 -3.34
CA GLU A 25 -0.11 1.78 -2.01
C GLU A 25 -1.33 2.30 -1.25
N GLY A 26 -1.63 3.58 -1.37
CA GLY A 26 -2.82 4.20 -0.81
C GLY A 26 -4.08 3.57 -1.38
N ARG A 27 -4.12 3.30 -2.69
CA ARG A 27 -5.18 2.56 -3.37
C ARG A 27 -5.29 1.13 -2.85
N VAL A 28 -4.17 0.40 -2.75
CA VAL A 28 -4.16 -0.97 -2.18
C VAL A 28 -4.67 -0.96 -0.74
N ARG A 29 -4.28 0.01 0.08
CA ARG A 29 -4.73 0.15 1.47
C ARG A 29 -6.23 0.48 1.54
N LYS A 30 -6.70 1.45 0.74
CA LYS A 30 -8.13 1.81 0.66
C LYS A 30 -8.95 0.59 0.23
N ALA A 31 -8.51 -0.15 -0.79
CA ALA A 31 -9.19 -1.34 -1.25
C ALA A 31 -9.19 -2.46 -0.19
N HIS A 32 -8.08 -2.66 0.54
CA HIS A 32 -8.05 -3.56 1.69
C HIS A 32 -9.06 -3.16 2.77
N ASN A 33 -9.15 -1.87 3.10
CA ASN A 33 -10.12 -1.35 4.07
C ASN A 33 -11.57 -1.55 3.59
N ARG A 34 -11.85 -1.41 2.29
CA ARG A 34 -13.16 -1.72 1.70
C ARG A 34 -13.53 -3.19 1.91
N VAL A 35 -12.60 -4.12 1.66
CA VAL A 35 -12.82 -5.55 1.93
C VAL A 35 -13.11 -5.79 3.42
N ARG A 36 -12.37 -5.13 4.32
CA ARG A 36 -12.61 -5.25 5.77
C ARG A 36 -14.02 -4.78 6.15
N ARG A 37 -14.46 -3.62 5.65
CA ARG A 37 -15.79 -3.07 5.89
C ARG A 37 -16.88 -3.98 5.31
N ALA A 38 -16.72 -4.45 4.08
CA ALA A 38 -17.67 -5.37 3.45
C ALA A 38 -17.81 -6.69 4.22
N ARG A 39 -16.72 -7.25 4.76
CA ARG A 39 -16.78 -8.43 5.64
C ARG A 39 -17.56 -8.16 6.92
N TYR A 40 -17.42 -6.96 7.50
CA TYR A 40 -18.18 -6.57 8.68
C TYR A 40 -19.67 -6.44 8.37
N SER A 41 -20.03 -5.78 7.26
CA SER A 41 -21.42 -5.70 6.79
C SER A 41 -22.00 -7.08 6.51
N LEU A 42 -21.24 -7.99 5.91
CA LEU A 42 -21.68 -9.38 5.69
C LEU A 42 -21.95 -10.12 7.01
N ARG A 43 -21.12 -9.91 8.04
CA ARG A 43 -21.39 -10.49 9.37
C ARG A 43 -22.66 -9.93 9.98
N LYS A 44 -22.93 -8.62 9.86
CA LYS A 44 -24.17 -8.02 10.34
C LYS A 44 -25.39 -8.57 9.59
N ALA A 45 -25.33 -8.65 8.27
CA ALA A 45 -26.42 -9.19 7.45
C ALA A 45 -26.71 -10.67 7.74
N LYS A 46 -25.67 -11.47 8.03
CA LYS A 46 -25.84 -12.86 8.51
C LYS A 46 -26.56 -12.93 9.85
N ALA A 47 -26.29 -11.97 10.75
CA ALA A 47 -26.92 -11.96 12.06
C ALA A 47 -28.38 -11.47 12.02
N SER A 48 -28.76 -10.66 11.03
CA SER A 48 -30.13 -10.17 10.88
C SER A 48 -31.08 -11.13 10.18
N GLY A 49 -30.59 -12.20 9.54
CA GLY A 49 -31.43 -13.19 8.84
C GLY A 49 -32.06 -12.71 7.52
N ASP A 50 -32.03 -11.41 7.22
CA ASP A 50 -32.53 -10.84 5.98
C ASP A 50 -31.73 -11.30 4.75
N ALA A 51 -32.37 -12.09 3.89
CA ALA A 51 -31.80 -12.66 2.69
C ALA A 51 -31.38 -11.59 1.66
N SER A 52 -32.12 -10.47 1.57
CA SER A 52 -31.80 -9.36 0.65
C SER A 52 -30.52 -8.66 1.10
N ALA A 53 -30.44 -8.29 2.38
CA ALA A 53 -29.26 -7.67 2.98
C ALA A 53 -28.03 -8.59 2.90
N LEU A 54 -28.24 -9.91 3.01
CA LEU A 54 -27.18 -10.89 2.89
C LEU A 54 -26.58 -10.92 1.48
N ARG A 55 -27.43 -10.95 0.45
CA ARG A 55 -27.03 -10.96 -0.96
C ARG A 55 -26.27 -9.69 -1.33
N ASP A 56 -26.80 -8.53 -0.95
CA ASP A 56 -26.15 -7.23 -1.11
C ASP A 56 -24.75 -7.18 -0.46
N ALA A 57 -24.63 -7.72 0.75
CA ALA A 57 -23.36 -7.75 1.46
C ALA A 57 -22.34 -8.70 0.82
N GLN A 58 -22.79 -9.80 0.22
CA GLN A 58 -21.94 -10.72 -0.55
C GLN A 58 -21.42 -10.05 -1.83
N ASP A 59 -22.28 -9.35 -2.56
CA ASP A 59 -21.90 -8.63 -3.79
C ASP A 59 -20.92 -7.51 -3.50
N ARG A 60 -21.19 -6.71 -2.46
CA ARG A 60 -20.24 -5.68 -1.97
C ARG A 60 -18.89 -6.29 -1.59
N LEU A 61 -18.87 -7.46 -0.97
CA LEU A 61 -17.62 -8.15 -0.64
C LEU A 61 -16.88 -8.64 -1.89
N SER A 62 -17.60 -9.20 -2.87
CA SER A 62 -17.05 -9.65 -4.15
C SER A 62 -16.40 -8.48 -4.90
N MET A 63 -17.12 -7.37 -5.05
CA MET A 63 -16.62 -6.15 -5.69
C MET A 63 -15.42 -5.56 -4.95
N ALA A 64 -15.44 -5.54 -3.62
CA ALA A 64 -14.30 -5.08 -2.83
C ALA A 64 -13.06 -5.97 -3.02
N LYS A 65 -13.23 -7.30 -3.12
CA LYS A 65 -12.13 -8.25 -3.39
C LYS A 65 -11.53 -8.01 -4.78
N ARG A 66 -12.36 -7.89 -5.82
CA ARG A 66 -11.93 -7.56 -7.19
C ARG A 66 -11.18 -6.23 -7.23
N GLY A 67 -11.71 -5.18 -6.59
CA GLY A 67 -11.04 -3.88 -6.49
C GLY A 67 -9.68 -3.94 -5.78
N ARG A 68 -9.55 -4.77 -4.74
CA ARG A 68 -8.26 -5.02 -4.07
C ARG A 68 -7.27 -5.75 -4.97
N GLN A 69 -7.73 -6.71 -5.77
CA GLN A 69 -6.89 -7.42 -6.73
C GLN A 69 -6.35 -6.46 -7.79
N ARG A 70 -7.23 -5.70 -8.45
CA ARG A 70 -6.83 -4.69 -9.46
C ARG A 70 -5.82 -3.69 -8.89
N ALA A 71 -6.04 -3.17 -7.68
CA ALA A 71 -5.10 -2.25 -7.05
C ALA A 71 -3.71 -2.89 -6.80
N ARG A 72 -3.65 -4.20 -6.49
CA ARG A 72 -2.39 -4.93 -6.33
C ARG A 72 -1.69 -5.16 -7.67
N GLU A 73 -2.45 -5.48 -8.71
CA GLU A 73 -1.93 -5.65 -10.07
C GLU A 73 -1.34 -4.32 -10.58
N SER A 74 -2.03 -3.20 -10.40
CA SER A 74 -1.49 -1.88 -10.76
C SER A 74 -0.18 -1.56 -10.01
N LEU A 75 -0.10 -1.90 -8.72
CA LEU A 75 1.14 -1.74 -7.96
C LEU A 75 2.27 -2.64 -8.48
N ARG A 76 1.97 -3.90 -8.82
CA ARG A 76 2.95 -4.83 -9.40
C ARG A 76 3.44 -4.36 -10.77
N ALA A 77 2.53 -3.92 -11.64
CA ALA A 77 2.85 -3.39 -12.95
C ALA A 77 3.76 -2.16 -12.84
N ALA A 78 3.46 -1.23 -11.92
CA ALA A 78 4.30 -0.06 -11.67
C ALA A 78 5.70 -0.43 -11.14
N VAL A 79 5.80 -1.47 -10.31
CA VAL A 79 7.10 -2.00 -9.86
C VAL A 79 7.87 -2.62 -11.03
N LYS A 80 7.22 -3.43 -11.87
CA LYS A 80 7.86 -4.07 -13.04
C LYS A 80 8.33 -3.05 -14.08
N LYS A 81 7.54 -1.99 -14.32
CA LYS A 81 7.86 -0.88 -15.23
C LYS A 81 8.88 0.12 -14.65
N GLY A 82 9.45 -0.14 -13.47
CA GLY A 82 10.43 0.78 -12.84
C GLY A 82 9.85 2.12 -12.37
N ALA A 83 8.53 2.30 -12.44
CA ALA A 83 7.83 3.52 -11.98
C ALA A 83 7.87 3.68 -10.44
N VAL A 84 8.30 2.63 -9.72
CA VAL A 84 8.59 2.66 -8.28
C VAL A 84 10.10 2.65 -8.05
N SER A 85 10.61 3.67 -7.36
CA SER A 85 12.05 3.74 -7.02
C SER A 85 12.51 2.52 -6.18
N PRO A 86 13.62 1.86 -6.53
CA PRO A 86 14.19 0.75 -5.75
C PRO A 86 14.40 1.10 -4.27
N GLY A 87 14.90 2.32 -3.99
CA GLY A 87 15.10 2.79 -2.61
C GLY A 87 13.80 2.94 -1.80
N TYR A 88 12.66 3.11 -2.47
CA TYR A 88 11.35 3.11 -1.79
C TYR A 88 10.93 1.70 -1.35
N LEU A 89 11.13 0.68 -2.20
CA LEU A 89 10.85 -0.72 -1.86
C LEU A 89 11.73 -1.23 -0.73
N GLU A 90 13.01 -0.89 -0.77
CA GLU A 90 13.98 -1.22 0.28
C GLU A 90 13.58 -0.56 1.61
N SER A 91 13.34 0.75 1.62
CA SER A 91 12.91 1.47 2.83
C SER A 91 11.61 0.90 3.40
N LYS A 92 10.67 0.46 2.54
CA LYS A 92 9.43 -0.18 2.97
C LYS A 92 9.67 -1.54 3.63
N ARG A 93 10.58 -2.36 3.09
CA ARG A 93 11.02 -3.62 3.73
C ARG A 93 11.64 -3.33 5.10
N GLY A 94 12.48 -2.30 5.19
CA GLY A 94 13.07 -1.80 6.44
C GLY A 94 12.01 -1.39 7.47
N VAL A 95 11.02 -0.58 7.08
CA VAL A 95 9.86 -0.19 7.92
C VAL A 95 9.13 -1.43 8.44
N LYS A 96 8.85 -2.42 7.57
CA LYS A 96 8.14 -3.65 7.96
C LYS A 96 8.95 -4.47 8.97
N LYS A 97 10.26 -4.62 8.75
CA LYS A 97 11.17 -5.33 9.69
C LYS A 97 11.16 -4.65 11.06
N ALA A 98 11.35 -3.32 11.10
CA ALA A 98 11.36 -2.57 12.35
C ALA A 98 10.01 -2.66 13.11
N LEU A 99 8.87 -2.65 12.41
CA LEU A 99 7.56 -2.85 13.04
C LEU A 99 7.39 -4.26 13.63
N ASN A 100 7.90 -5.28 12.95
CA ASN A 100 7.91 -6.65 13.47
C ASN A 100 8.81 -6.78 14.71
N ASP A 101 9.98 -6.16 14.70
CA ASP A 101 10.90 -6.14 15.84
C ASP A 101 10.26 -5.45 17.06
N ILE A 102 9.57 -4.31 16.86
CA ILE A 102 8.79 -3.65 17.91
C ILE A 102 7.72 -4.60 18.48
N ARG A 103 6.98 -5.31 17.62
CA ARG A 103 5.95 -6.26 18.06
C ARG A 103 6.55 -7.40 18.87
N ARG A 104 7.68 -7.96 18.44
CA ARG A 104 8.40 -9.02 19.16
C ARG A 104 8.90 -8.54 20.51
N ALA A 105 9.56 -7.38 20.55
CA ALA A 105 10.06 -6.76 21.77
C ALA A 105 8.92 -6.44 22.76
N ARG A 106 7.78 -5.93 22.28
CA ARG A 106 6.59 -5.70 23.11
C ARG A 106 6.03 -7.00 23.71
N ARG A 107 6.02 -8.11 22.95
CA ARG A 107 5.61 -9.41 23.48
C ARG A 107 6.58 -9.92 24.54
N ALA A 108 7.88 -9.77 24.32
CA ALA A 108 8.91 -10.14 25.28
C ALA A 108 8.79 -9.32 26.57
N LEU A 109 8.59 -8.00 26.46
CA LEU A 109 8.39 -7.11 27.60
C LEU A 109 7.19 -7.56 28.46
N ARG A 110 6.04 -7.80 27.83
CA ARG A 110 4.85 -8.30 28.55
C ARG A 110 5.09 -9.64 29.24
N LYS A 111 5.84 -10.55 28.61
CA LYS A 111 6.19 -11.85 29.20
C LYS A 111 7.13 -11.68 30.41
N ALA A 112 8.10 -10.79 30.32
CA ALA A 112 9.04 -10.51 31.40
C ALA A 112 8.33 -9.86 32.60
N GLN A 113 7.47 -8.87 32.36
CA GLN A 113 6.65 -8.23 33.39
C GLN A 113 5.73 -9.23 34.11
N LYS A 114 5.08 -10.14 33.36
CA LYS A 114 4.26 -11.20 33.95
C LYS A 114 5.03 -12.17 34.84
N ARG A 115 6.36 -12.27 34.65
CA ARG A 115 7.24 -13.17 35.40
C ARG A 115 8.01 -12.46 36.51
N GLY A 116 7.79 -11.15 36.72
CA GLY A 116 8.59 -10.35 37.64
C GLY A 116 10.08 -10.30 37.29
N ASN A 117 10.45 -10.53 36.02
CA ASN A 117 11.84 -10.56 35.60
C ASN A 117 12.24 -9.20 35.00
N ASP A 118 12.79 -8.35 35.86
CA ASP A 118 13.15 -6.97 35.52
C ASP A 118 14.29 -6.87 34.52
N GLU A 119 15.27 -7.76 34.58
CA GLU A 119 16.39 -7.79 33.64
C GLU A 119 15.92 -8.11 32.21
N ALA A 120 15.03 -9.09 32.07
CA ALA A 120 14.41 -9.43 30.79
C ALA A 120 13.49 -8.30 30.29
N ALA A 121 12.81 -7.58 31.19
CA ALA A 121 11.99 -6.42 30.86
C ALA A 121 12.85 -5.27 30.34
N ALA A 122 13.97 -4.97 30.99
CA ALA A 122 14.94 -3.95 30.56
C ALA A 122 15.52 -4.29 29.17
N LYS A 123 15.96 -5.54 28.96
CA LYS A 123 16.44 -6.03 27.65
C LYS A 123 15.38 -5.88 26.55
N ALA A 124 14.12 -6.23 26.84
CA ALA A 124 13.03 -6.08 25.89
C ALA A 124 12.71 -4.61 25.56
N SER A 125 12.74 -3.73 26.57
CA SER A 125 12.56 -2.28 26.41
C SER A 125 13.66 -1.65 25.55
N SER A 126 14.92 -2.00 25.81
CA SER A 126 16.07 -1.54 25.00
C SER A 126 15.95 -1.98 23.53
N ARG A 127 15.62 -3.26 23.29
CA ARG A 127 15.36 -3.79 21.93
C ARG A 127 14.22 -3.04 21.24
N MET A 128 13.15 -2.73 21.97
CA MET A 128 12.02 -1.96 21.45
C MET A 128 12.43 -0.52 21.07
N LEU A 129 13.22 0.16 21.90
CA LEU A 129 13.75 1.50 21.61
C LEU A 129 14.66 1.48 20.37
N GLY A 130 15.56 0.51 20.27
CA GLY A 130 16.40 0.30 19.09
C GLY A 130 15.57 0.12 17.82
N ALA A 131 14.52 -0.71 17.87
CA ALA A 131 13.61 -0.92 16.74
C ALA A 131 12.81 0.34 16.38
N LYS A 132 12.37 1.14 17.37
CA LYS A 132 11.74 2.45 17.13
C LYS A 132 12.69 3.45 16.43
N ARG A 133 13.96 3.51 16.85
CA ARG A 133 14.97 4.36 16.19
C ARG A 133 15.19 3.93 14.73
N ARG A 134 15.31 2.63 14.47
CA ARG A 134 15.39 2.09 13.08
C ARG A 134 14.15 2.44 12.26
N LEU A 135 12.96 2.29 12.83
CA LEU A 135 11.71 2.67 12.18
C LEU A 135 11.70 4.15 11.77
N LYS A 136 12.17 5.05 12.65
CA LYS A 136 12.28 6.48 12.34
C LYS A 136 13.22 6.73 11.15
N LYS A 137 14.40 6.09 11.13
CA LYS A 137 15.38 6.19 10.04
C LYS A 137 14.79 5.67 8.71
N GLU A 138 14.18 4.50 8.70
CA GLU A 138 13.59 3.90 7.51
C GLU A 138 12.40 4.71 6.96
N ARG A 139 11.58 5.29 7.85
CA ARG A 139 10.53 6.24 7.44
C ARG A 139 11.10 7.51 6.82
N ALA A 140 12.21 8.02 7.35
CA ALA A 140 12.88 9.20 6.81
C ALA A 140 13.48 8.91 5.42
N LYS A 141 14.14 7.75 5.23
CA LYS A 141 14.63 7.29 3.92
C LYS A 141 13.48 7.19 2.91
N MET A 142 12.39 6.54 3.30
CA MET A 142 11.19 6.42 2.48
C MET A 142 10.65 7.80 2.09
N ARG A 143 10.57 8.77 3.01
CA ARG A 143 10.16 10.14 2.68
C ARG A 143 11.10 10.83 1.70
N ARG A 144 12.42 10.64 1.84
CA ARG A 144 13.42 11.25 0.95
C ARG A 144 13.34 10.70 -0.48
N THR A 145 13.14 9.40 -0.67
CA THR A 145 13.00 8.80 -2.00
C THR A 145 11.76 9.34 -2.73
N LEU A 146 10.69 9.60 -1.97
CA LEU A 146 9.45 10.20 -2.48
C LEU A 146 9.63 11.67 -2.89
N LEU A 147 10.35 12.46 -2.09
CA LEU A 147 10.63 13.87 -2.39
C LEU A 147 11.56 14.06 -3.61
N LYS A 148 12.56 13.17 -3.79
CA LYS A 148 13.42 13.18 -4.97
C LYS A 148 12.65 12.89 -6.27
N GLY A 149 11.67 11.98 -6.23
CA GLY A 149 10.77 11.72 -7.36
C GLY A 149 9.93 12.94 -7.75
N ARG A 150 9.40 13.69 -6.76
CA ARG A 150 8.63 14.92 -6.99
C ARG A 150 9.44 16.07 -7.59
N ARG A 151 10.72 16.24 -7.20
CA ARG A 151 11.59 17.31 -7.71
C ARG A 151 12.02 17.11 -9.18
N LYS A 152 12.20 15.88 -9.65
CA LYS A 152 12.47 15.61 -11.08
C LYS A 152 11.30 16.03 -11.99
N LYS A 153 10.05 15.81 -11.56
CA LYS A 153 8.83 16.21 -12.30
C LYS A 153 8.72 17.73 -12.54
N LYS A 154 9.16 18.57 -11.58
CA LYS A 154 9.14 20.04 -11.73
C LYS A 154 10.20 20.57 -12.71
N LYS A 155 11.34 19.87 -12.89
CA LYS A 155 12.40 20.32 -13.82
C LYS A 155 12.15 19.89 -15.27
N SER A 156 11.42 18.80 -15.54
CA SER A 156 11.10 18.37 -16.90
C SER A 156 9.96 19.16 -17.55
N GLY A 157 9.04 19.73 -16.76
CA GLY A 157 7.95 20.58 -17.27
C GLY A 157 8.36 22.01 -17.64
N ARG A 158 9.58 22.45 -17.29
CA ARG A 158 10.03 23.85 -17.49
C ARG A 158 10.92 24.06 -18.72
N LYS A 159 11.12 23.03 -19.57
CA LYS A 159 11.96 23.10 -20.79
C LYS A 159 11.19 23.08 -22.12
N ARG A 160 9.85 23.00 -22.13
CA ARG A 160 9.03 23.14 -23.36
C ARG A 160 8.34 24.50 -23.36
N GLY A 161 9.06 25.56 -23.72
CA GLY A 161 8.47 26.90 -23.77
C GLY A 161 9.41 28.04 -24.17
N LYS A 162 10.57 27.74 -24.78
CA LYS A 162 11.42 28.77 -25.40
C LYS A 162 12.08 28.17 -26.64
N ARG A 163 11.37 28.18 -27.76
CA ARG A 163 11.91 28.14 -29.14
C ARG A 163 10.74 28.19 -30.12
N GLN A 164 10.10 29.35 -30.21
CA GLN A 164 9.53 29.89 -31.44
C GLN A 164 9.74 31.40 -31.33
N ARG A 165 10.82 31.87 -31.96
CA ARG A 165 11.00 33.24 -32.40
C ARG A 165 11.05 33.15 -33.92
#